data_AF-A0A7S0KMY7-F1
#
_entry.id   AF-A0A7S0KMY7-F1
#
_cell.length_a   1.000
_cell.length_b   1.000
_cell.length_c   1.000
_cell.angle_alpha   90.00
_cell.angle_beta   90.00
_cell.angle_gamma   90.00
#
_symmetry.space_group_name_H-M   'P 1'
#
loop_
_entity.id
_entity.type
_entity.pdbx_description
1 polymer ?
#
loop_
_entity_poly.entity_id
_entity_poly.type
_entity_poly.pdbx_seq_one_letter_code
_entity_poly.pdbx_strand_id
1 'polypeptide(L)'
;GLTHVHEACLHSKIRAYLELVMLEEIAPTLRANPEMDKSLCDRIPSYARSVLERFENVAVKDQLDRIAMDGSEKFRVQGSGVVREGIALGLPMDAFALYVAAWPHFLRRA
;
A
#
# COMPACT_ATOMS: atom_id res chain seq x y z
N GLY A 1 -2.60 0.08 -17.72
CA GLY A 1 -3.66 0.62 -18.59
C GLY A 1 -4.99 0.78 -17.88
N LEU A 2 -4.99 0.92 -16.55
CA LEU A 2 -6.16 1.31 -15.78
C LEU A 2 -6.08 2.83 -15.56
N THR A 3 -7.23 3.45 -15.32
CA THR A 3 -7.39 4.89 -15.18
C THR A 3 -7.84 5.26 -13.76
N HIS A 4 -8.72 4.46 -13.15
CA HIS A 4 -9.32 4.78 -11.87
C HIS A 4 -8.92 3.81 -10.75
N VAL A 5 -8.94 4.30 -9.50
CA VAL A 5 -8.63 3.50 -8.30
C VAL A 5 -9.53 2.28 -8.16
N HIS A 6 -10.83 2.42 -8.43
CA HIS A 6 -11.78 1.29 -8.34
C HIS A 6 -11.46 0.18 -9.35
N GLU A 7 -11.00 0.52 -10.56
CA GLU A 7 -10.58 -0.45 -11.57
C GLU A 7 -9.37 -1.26 -11.07
N ALA A 8 -8.41 -0.58 -10.43
CA ALA A 8 -7.24 -1.22 -9.84
C ALA A 8 -7.62 -2.15 -8.68
N CYS A 9 -8.53 -1.72 -7.81
CA CYS A 9 -8.96 -2.51 -6.66
C CYS A 9 -9.81 -3.74 -7.04
N LEU A 10 -10.57 -3.65 -8.13
CA LEU A 10 -11.33 -4.79 -8.68
C LEU A 10 -10.45 -5.76 -9.47
N HIS A 11 -9.24 -5.38 -9.86
CA HIS A 11 -8.34 -6.25 -10.61
C HIS A 11 -7.66 -7.28 -9.68
N SER A 12 -7.97 -8.57 -9.86
CA SER A 12 -7.55 -9.65 -8.96
C SER A 12 -6.06 -9.65 -8.58
N LYS A 13 -5.16 -9.51 -9.55
CA LYS A 13 -3.71 -9.48 -9.27
C LYS A 13 -3.27 -8.24 -8.46
N ILE A 14 -3.89 -7.08 -8.71
CA ILE A 14 -3.55 -5.84 -8.00
C ILE A 14 -4.14 -5.91 -6.60
N ARG A 15 -5.37 -6.41 -6.45
CA ARG A 15 -6.00 -6.65 -5.15
C ARG A 15 -5.16 -7.56 -4.27
N ALA A 16 -4.70 -8.70 -4.81
CA ALA A 16 -3.83 -9.62 -4.08
C ALA A 16 -2.50 -8.97 -3.67
N TYR A 17 -1.92 -8.15 -4.56
CA TYR A 17 -0.71 -7.37 -4.24
C TYR A 17 -0.95 -6.34 -3.12
N LEU A 18 -2.05 -5.59 -3.17
CA LEU A 18 -2.40 -4.62 -2.12
C LEU A 18 -2.63 -5.31 -0.77
N GLU A 19 -3.34 -6.44 -0.76
CA GLU A 19 -3.54 -7.25 0.46
C GLU A 19 -2.20 -7.72 1.04
N LEU A 20 -1.28 -8.21 0.20
CA LEU A 20 0.05 -8.62 0.62
C LEU A 20 0.83 -7.45 1.25
N VAL A 21 0.89 -6.29 0.57
CA VAL A 21 1.56 -5.10 1.13
C VAL A 21 0.96 -4.72 2.49
N MET A 22 -0.36 -4.68 2.61
CA MET A 22 -1.04 -4.25 3.83
C MET A 22 -0.87 -5.23 4.99
N LEU A 23 -0.96 -6.54 4.74
CA LEU A 23 -1.02 -7.56 5.79
C LEU A 23 0.34 -8.19 6.12
N GLU A 24 1.22 -8.31 5.14
CA GLU A 24 2.49 -9.03 5.28
C GLU A 24 3.70 -8.09 5.42
N GLU A 25 3.59 -6.82 4.99
CA GLU A 25 4.70 -5.86 5.08
C GLU A 25 4.40 -4.66 5.98
N ILE A 26 3.19 -4.08 5.92
CA ILE A 26 2.81 -2.96 6.81
C ILE A 26 2.39 -3.45 8.20
N ALA A 27 1.49 -4.44 8.26
CA ALA A 27 0.93 -4.87 9.54
C ALA A 27 1.97 -5.38 10.55
N PRO A 28 3.01 -6.15 10.16
CA PRO A 28 4.03 -6.59 11.11
C PRO A 28 4.82 -5.44 11.72
N THR A 29 5.10 -4.37 10.96
CA THR A 29 5.85 -3.21 11.48
C THR A 29 5.01 -2.43 12.49
N LEU A 30 3.70 -2.26 12.21
CA LEU A 30 2.76 -1.68 13.18
C LEU A 30 2.64 -2.50 14.46
N ARG A 31 2.63 -3.84 14.35
CA ARG A 31 2.58 -4.74 15.52
C ARG A 31 3.86 -4.72 16.34
N ALA A 32 5.01 -4.54 15.70
CA ALA A 32 6.31 -4.47 16.36
C ALA A 32 6.54 -3.12 17.05
N ASN A 33 5.79 -2.07 16.68
CA ASN A 33 5.90 -0.77 17.31
C ASN A 33 5.34 -0.80 18.76
N PRO A 34 6.17 -0.56 19.79
CA PRO A 34 5.74 -0.63 21.18
C PRO A 34 4.76 0.47 21.59
N GLU A 35 4.70 1.57 20.84
CA GLU A 35 3.76 2.67 21.06
C GLU A 35 2.38 2.39 20.48
N MET A 36 2.25 1.36 19.64
CA MET A 36 0.99 1.00 19.00
C MET A 36 0.06 0.29 19.99
N ASP A 37 -1.19 0.74 20.08
CA ASP A 37 -2.21 0.03 20.86
C ASP A 37 -2.46 -1.35 20.23
N LYS A 38 -2.21 -2.41 21.01
CA LYS A 38 -2.42 -3.80 20.62
C LYS A 38 -3.87 -4.06 20.16
N SER A 39 -4.85 -3.37 20.76
CA SER A 39 -6.24 -3.48 20.36
C SER A 39 -6.46 -3.02 18.90
N LEU A 40 -5.73 -2.00 18.45
CA LEU A 40 -5.76 -1.54 17.06
C LEU A 40 -5.06 -2.55 16.14
N CYS A 41 -3.95 -3.14 16.58
CA CYS A 41 -3.22 -4.17 15.84
C CYS A 41 -4.08 -5.40 15.50
N ASP A 42 -4.94 -5.83 16.42
CA ASP A 42 -5.87 -6.94 16.21
C ASP A 42 -6.92 -6.65 15.13
N ARG A 43 -7.23 -5.36 14.92
CA ARG A 43 -8.21 -4.89 13.92
C ARG A 43 -7.58 -4.58 12.56
N ILE A 44 -6.26 -4.70 12.39
CA ILE A 44 -5.61 -4.39 11.11
C ILE A 44 -6.23 -5.17 9.93
N PRO A 45 -6.51 -6.49 10.03
CA PRO A 45 -7.10 -7.22 8.91
C PRO A 45 -8.49 -6.71 8.49
N SER A 46 -9.35 -6.37 9.45
CA SER A 46 -10.67 -5.81 9.13
C SER A 46 -10.56 -4.38 8.62
N TYR A 47 -9.62 -3.59 9.16
CA TYR A 47 -9.35 -2.24 8.67
C TYR A 47 -8.82 -2.25 7.23
N ALA A 48 -7.87 -3.14 6.89
CA ALA A 48 -7.35 -3.30 5.54
C ALA A 48 -8.48 -3.64 4.54
N ARG A 49 -9.39 -4.55 4.91
CA ARG A 49 -10.58 -4.83 4.11
C ARG A 49 -11.44 -3.58 3.90
N SER A 50 -11.70 -2.83 4.97
CA SER A 50 -12.49 -1.59 4.87
C SER A 50 -11.83 -0.53 3.96
N VAL A 51 -10.50 -0.49 3.89
CA VAL A 51 -9.76 0.40 2.99
C VAL A 51 -10.03 0.01 1.54
N LEU A 52 -9.91 -1.29 1.21
CA LEU A 52 -10.16 -1.79 -0.14
C LEU A 52 -11.62 -1.59 -0.55
N GLU A 53 -12.59 -1.85 0.34
CA GLU A 53 -14.02 -1.58 0.10
C GLU A 53 -14.29 -0.11 -0.24
N ARG A 54 -13.60 0.83 0.43
CA ARG A 54 -13.72 2.26 0.09
C ARG A 54 -13.12 2.58 -1.27
N PHE A 55 -12.01 1.95 -1.64
CA PHE A 55 -11.36 2.16 -2.94
C PHE A 55 -12.13 1.55 -4.11
N GLU A 56 -12.97 0.54 -3.86
CA GLU A 56 -13.89 -0.04 -4.85
C GLU A 56 -15.06 0.89 -5.22
N ASN A 57 -15.24 2.02 -4.52
CA ASN A 57 -16.34 2.94 -4.77
C ASN A 57 -16.22 3.66 -6.14
N VAL A 58 -16.98 3.16 -7.12
CA VAL A 58 -17.02 3.66 -8.50
C VAL A 58 -17.47 5.12 -8.60
N ALA A 59 -18.33 5.60 -7.67
CA ALA A 59 -18.89 6.95 -7.74
C ALA A 59 -17.83 8.04 -7.51
N VAL A 60 -16.75 7.74 -6.79
CA VAL A 60 -15.67 8.68 -6.50
C VAL A 60 -14.86 9.01 -7.76
N LYS A 61 -14.73 8.06 -8.70
CA LYS A 61 -13.93 8.19 -9.94
C LYS A 61 -12.52 8.74 -9.71
N ASP A 62 -11.89 8.30 -8.62
CA ASP A 62 -10.55 8.75 -8.28
C ASP A 62 -9.51 8.28 -9.33
N GLN A 63 -8.67 9.21 -9.81
CA GLN A 63 -7.72 8.99 -10.89
C GLN A 63 -6.41 8.42 -10.36
N LEU A 64 -5.91 7.33 -10.96
CA LEU A 64 -4.61 6.74 -10.60
C LEU A 64 -3.45 7.74 -10.80
N ASP A 65 -3.52 8.59 -11.81
CA ASP A 65 -2.48 9.59 -12.07
C ASP A 65 -2.41 10.62 -10.93
N ARG A 66 -3.56 11.06 -10.41
CA ARG A 66 -3.64 11.94 -9.22
C ARG A 66 -3.02 11.27 -7.98
N ILE A 67 -3.24 9.96 -7.82
CA ILE A 67 -2.66 9.18 -6.72
C ILE A 67 -1.16 8.96 -6.90
N ALA A 68 -0.67 8.81 -8.13
CA ALA A 68 0.74 8.56 -8.42
C ALA A 68 1.63 9.82 -8.41
N MET A 69 1.04 11.02 -8.53
CA MET A 69 1.74 12.29 -8.35
C MET A 69 2.54 12.35 -7.04
N ASP A 70 3.71 12.99 -7.07
CA ASP A 70 4.61 13.15 -5.92
C ASP A 70 5.04 11.82 -5.26
N GLY A 71 5.30 10.80 -6.08
CA GLY A 71 5.66 9.44 -5.64
C GLY A 71 6.89 9.38 -4.72
N SER A 72 7.96 10.13 -4.99
CA SER A 72 9.14 10.19 -4.11
C SER A 72 8.78 10.66 -2.72
N GLU A 73 7.98 11.72 -2.65
CA GLU A 73 7.64 12.37 -1.40
C GLU A 73 6.68 11.49 -0.59
N LYS A 74 5.71 10.85 -1.25
CA LYS A 74 4.85 9.84 -0.64
C LYS A 74 5.66 8.67 -0.09
N PHE A 75 6.63 8.17 -0.86
CA PHE A 75 7.50 7.10 -0.35
C PHE A 75 8.34 7.58 0.84
N ARG A 76 8.94 8.77 0.77
CA ARG A 76 9.72 9.33 1.87
C ARG A 76 8.91 9.42 3.15
N VAL A 77 7.68 9.94 3.08
CA VAL A 77 6.83 10.20 4.25
C VAL A 77 6.14 8.94 4.76
N GLN A 78 5.64 8.09 3.88
CA GLN A 78 4.74 6.99 4.25
C GLN A 78 5.40 5.60 4.15
N GLY A 79 6.30 5.41 3.17
CA GLY A 79 6.88 4.09 2.87
C GLY A 79 8.23 3.85 3.53
N SER A 80 9.10 4.86 3.62
CA SER A 80 10.50 4.68 4.00
C SER A 80 10.66 4.12 5.43
N GLY A 81 9.81 4.55 6.37
CA GLY A 81 9.77 4.02 7.73
C GLY A 81 9.40 2.53 7.75
N VAL A 82 8.32 2.17 7.07
CA VAL A 82 7.83 0.79 6.97
C VAL A 82 8.91 -0.13 6.40
N VAL A 83 9.58 0.27 5.32
CA VAL A 83 10.63 -0.56 4.72
C VAL A 83 11.80 -0.77 5.68
N ARG A 84 12.24 0.29 6.38
CA ARG A 84 13.35 0.17 7.34
C ARG A 84 12.99 -0.71 8.52
N GLU A 85 11.78 -0.59 9.04
CA GLU A 85 11.27 -1.43 10.13
C GLU A 85 11.11 -2.88 9.69
N GLY A 86 10.54 -3.12 8.51
CA GLY A 86 10.37 -4.46 7.95
C GLY A 86 11.71 -5.17 7.73
N ILE A 87 12.71 -4.48 7.18
CA ILE A 87 14.08 -5.02 7.06
C ILE A 87 14.66 -5.34 8.44
N ALA A 88 14.47 -4.49 9.45
CA ALA A 88 14.95 -4.74 10.81
C ALA A 88 14.27 -5.96 11.46
N LEU A 89 13.03 -6.27 11.05
CA LEU A 89 12.29 -7.47 11.44
C LEU A 89 12.65 -8.72 10.61
N GLY A 90 13.53 -8.59 9.60
CA GLY A 90 13.92 -9.69 8.72
C GLY A 90 12.88 -10.03 7.65
N LEU A 91 11.95 -9.11 7.35
CA LEU A 91 10.98 -9.28 6.26
C LEU A 91 11.66 -9.07 4.90
N PRO A 92 11.22 -9.78 3.84
CA PRO A 92 11.81 -9.66 2.51
C PRO A 92 11.56 -8.28 1.87
N MET A 93 10.41 -7.65 2.15
CA MET A 93 10.00 -6.36 1.59
C MET A 93 9.91 -6.34 0.04
N ASP A 94 9.65 -7.49 -0.58
CA ASP A 94 9.57 -7.65 -2.03
C ASP A 94 8.41 -6.83 -2.65
N ALA A 95 7.30 -6.67 -1.92
CA ALA A 95 6.17 -5.93 -2.43
C ALA A 95 6.42 -4.42 -2.41
N PHE A 96 7.03 -3.88 -1.35
CA PHE A 96 7.54 -2.51 -1.37
C PHE A 96 8.67 -2.31 -2.40
N ALA A 97 9.51 -3.31 -2.66
CA ALA A 97 10.47 -3.24 -3.76
C ALA A 97 9.77 -3.11 -5.11
N LEU A 98 8.68 -3.86 -5.34
CA LEU A 98 7.83 -3.71 -6.53
C LEU A 98 7.15 -2.33 -6.59
N TYR A 99 6.67 -1.80 -5.46
CA TYR A 99 6.13 -0.43 -5.38
C TYR A 99 7.15 0.60 -5.89
N VAL A 100 8.41 0.53 -5.42
CA VAL A 100 9.48 1.44 -5.86
C VAL A 100 9.81 1.20 -7.33
N ALA A 101 9.91 -0.05 -7.77
CA ALA A 101 10.22 -0.42 -9.15
C ALA A 101 9.12 0.02 -10.14
N ALA A 102 7.86 0.08 -9.72
CA ALA A 102 6.75 0.52 -10.55
C ALA A 102 6.82 2.02 -10.87
N TRP A 103 7.46 2.83 -10.02
CA TRP A 103 7.47 4.28 -10.18
C TRP A 103 8.24 4.77 -11.43
N PRO A 104 9.45 4.27 -11.76
CA PRO A 104 10.09 4.53 -13.06
C PRO A 104 9.21 4.21 -14.28
N HIS A 105 8.35 3.19 -14.21
CA HIS A 105 7.41 2.88 -15.29
C HIS A 105 6.31 3.93 -15.42
N PHE A 106 5.83 4.47 -14.30
CA PHE A 106 4.90 5.60 -14.30
C PHE A 106 5.55 6.86 -14.87
N LEU A 107 6.77 7.20 -14.44
CA LEU A 107 7.50 8.39 -14.91
C LEU A 107 7.83 8.35 -16.41
N ARG A 108 8.01 7.16 -17.00
CA ARG A 108 8.21 7.01 -18.46
C ARG A 108 6.93 7.18 -19.27
N ARG A 109 5.76 7.04 -18.64
CA ARG A 109 4.45 7.16 -19.27
C ARG A 109 3.90 8.58 -19.19
N ALA A 110 4.16 9.27 -18.07
CA ALA A 110 3.75 10.64 -17.81
C ALA A 110 4.54 11.64 -18.68
#